data_AF-A0A5K1CZX8-F1
#
_entry.id   AF-A0A5K1CZX8-F1
#
_cell.length_a   1.000
_cell.length_b   1.000
_cell.length_c   1.000
_cell.angle_alpha   90.00
_cell.angle_beta   90.00
_cell.angle_gamma   90.00
#
_symmetry.space_group_name_H-M   'P 1'
#
loop_
_entity.id
_entity.type
_entity.pdbx_description
1 polymer ?
#
loop_
_entity_poly.entity_id
_entity_poly.type
_entity_poly.pdbx_seq_one_letter_code
_entity_poly.pdbx_strand_id
1 'polypeptide(L)'
;YSSWDVGKPQCFSWIKARFSNPNDRFCVIGNGIEECQAAETMNWPFVEIDMRPTGDHRFPGLSMRTVKLYIEVVYGISDAENDE
;
A
#
# COMPACT_ATOMS: atom_id res chain seq x y z
N TYR A 1 -10.47 -8.58 5.48
CA TYR A 1 -10.49 -8.28 6.93
C TYR A 1 -11.45 -7.12 7.15
N SER A 2 -12.40 -7.20 8.08
CA SER A 2 -13.25 -6.06 8.47
C SER A 2 -12.57 -5.33 9.61
N SER A 3 -12.42 -4.02 9.51
CA SER A 3 -11.79 -3.19 10.55
C SER A 3 -12.77 -2.61 11.57
N TRP A 4 -14.06 -2.95 11.50
CA TRP A 4 -15.11 -2.33 12.32
C TRP A 4 -14.83 -2.38 13.83
N ASP A 5 -14.42 -3.53 14.35
CA ASP A 5 -14.20 -3.72 15.79
C ASP A 5 -12.75 -3.50 16.22
N VAL A 6 -11.78 -3.67 15.31
CA VAL A 6 -10.35 -3.78 15.64
C VAL A 6 -9.46 -2.73 14.98
N GLY A 7 -10.00 -1.94 14.05
CA GLY A 7 -9.26 -0.95 13.27
C GLY A 7 -8.36 -1.55 12.19
N LYS A 8 -7.90 -0.68 11.29
CA LYS A 8 -7.02 -1.05 10.18
C LYS A 8 -5.61 -1.50 10.60
N PRO A 9 -4.95 -0.90 11.61
CA PRO A 9 -3.62 -1.35 12.05
C PRO A 9 -3.60 -2.84 12.43
N GLN A 10 -4.61 -3.31 13.17
CA GLN A 10 -4.73 -4.72 13.55
C GLN A 10 -5.00 -5.62 12.33
N CYS A 11 -5.84 -5.18 11.40
CA CYS A 11 -6.04 -5.90 10.15
C CYS A 11 -4.75 -6.04 9.34
N PHE A 12 -3.93 -4.98 9.31
CA PHE A 12 -2.66 -4.98 8.57
C PHE A 12 -1.64 -5.92 9.22
N SER A 13 -1.59 -5.99 10.56
CA SER A 13 -0.71 -6.95 11.24
C SER A 13 -1.08 -8.40 10.92
N TRP A 14 -2.37 -8.73 10.85
CA TRP A 14 -2.84 -10.05 10.40
C TRP A 14 -2.51 -10.35 8.94
N ILE A 15 -2.62 -9.37 8.04
CA ILE A 15 -2.20 -9.51 6.64
C ILE A 15 -0.70 -9.79 6.57
N LYS A 16 0.12 -9.00 7.28
CA LYS A 16 1.57 -9.19 7.34
C LYS A 16 1.94 -10.58 7.85
N ALA A 17 1.29 -11.05 8.92
CA ALA A 17 1.55 -12.38 9.49
C ALA A 17 1.11 -13.52 8.56
N ARG A 18 0.07 -13.30 7.73
CA ARG A 18 -0.41 -14.30 6.78
C ARG A 18 0.48 -14.42 5.55
N PHE A 19 1.04 -13.31 5.07
CA PHE A 19 1.85 -13.22 3.86
C PHE A 19 3.31 -12.84 4.20
N SER A 20 3.84 -13.37 5.30
CA SER A 20 5.14 -12.96 5.86
C SER A 20 6.36 -13.51 5.09
N ASN A 21 6.26 -13.69 3.77
CA ASN A 21 7.43 -14.04 2.97
C ASN A 21 8.36 -12.81 2.91
N PRO A 22 9.68 -12.95 3.17
CA PRO A 22 10.63 -11.84 3.09
C PRO A 22 10.64 -11.09 1.74
N ASN A 23 10.16 -11.71 0.66
CA ASN A 23 10.08 -11.08 -0.66
C ASN A 23 8.76 -10.33 -0.91
N ASP A 24 7.75 -10.50 -0.05
CA ASP A 24 6.44 -9.87 -0.26
C ASP A 24 6.48 -8.40 0.16
N ARG A 25 6.01 -7.53 -0.74
CA ARG A 25 5.87 -6.09 -0.49
C ARG A 25 4.40 -5.73 -0.41
N PHE A 26 4.09 -4.92 0.59
CA PHE A 26 2.74 -4.43 0.82
C PHE A 26 2.64 -2.97 0.40
N CYS A 27 1.53 -2.60 -0.22
CA CYS A 27 1.21 -1.22 -0.57
C CYS A 27 -0.25 -0.99 -0.18
N VAL A 28 -0.51 0.12 0.51
CA VAL A 28 -1.83 0.50 0.98
C VAL A 28 -2.39 1.52 0.01
N ILE A 29 -3.62 1.31 -0.44
CA ILE A 29 -4.30 2.20 -1.37
C ILE A 29 -5.60 2.64 -0.69
N GLY A 30 -5.84 3.94 -0.62
CA GLY A 30 -7.04 4.48 0.02
C GLY A 30 -7.06 6.00 0.06
N ASN A 31 -8.02 6.59 0.74
CA ASN A 31 -8.20 8.05 0.85
C ASN A 31 -8.50 8.52 2.28
N GLY A 32 -8.57 7.58 3.22
CA GLY A 32 -8.85 7.82 4.64
C GLY A 32 -7.57 7.94 5.46
N ILE A 33 -7.65 8.79 6.49
CA ILE A 33 -6.56 9.01 7.45
C ILE A 33 -6.22 7.69 8.19
N GLU A 34 -7.20 6.84 8.47
CA GLU A 34 -7.00 5.60 9.21
C GLU A 34 -6.08 4.62 8.44
N GLU A 35 -6.30 4.43 7.13
CA GLU A 35 -5.39 3.57 6.35
C GLU A 35 -4.01 4.19 6.15
N CYS A 36 -3.91 5.52 6.05
CA CYS A 36 -2.65 6.23 5.97
C CYS A 36 -1.79 6.01 7.23
N GLN A 37 -2.37 6.24 8.42
CA GLN A 37 -1.69 6.02 9.70
C GLN A 37 -1.30 4.56 9.93
N ALA A 38 -2.17 3.62 9.50
CA ALA A 38 -1.86 2.20 9.57
C ALA A 38 -0.71 1.83 8.63
N ALA A 39 -0.64 2.40 7.42
CA ALA A 39 0.46 2.19 6.48
C ALA A 39 1.79 2.71 7.04
N GLU A 40 1.80 3.93 7.59
CA GLU A 40 2.97 4.52 8.25
C GLU A 40 3.49 3.64 9.38
N THR A 41 2.59 3.16 10.25
CA THR A 41 2.94 2.26 11.37
C THR A 41 3.60 0.96 10.88
N MET A 42 3.19 0.47 9.72
CA MET A 42 3.70 -0.76 9.12
C MET A 42 4.95 -0.55 8.27
N ASN A 43 5.37 0.70 8.04
CA ASN A 43 6.37 1.11 7.04
C ASN A 43 6.01 0.64 5.63
N TRP A 44 4.72 0.77 5.27
CA TRP A 44 4.20 0.43 3.96
C TRP A 44 3.93 1.71 3.15
N PRO A 45 4.23 1.73 1.84
CA PRO A 45 3.81 2.82 0.97
C PRO A 45 2.30 3.00 0.99
N PHE A 46 1.88 4.25 1.01
CA PHE A 46 0.49 4.67 0.94
C PHE A 46 0.25 5.44 -0.36
N VAL A 47 -0.70 4.97 -1.16
CA VAL A 47 -1.15 5.67 -2.38
C VAL A 47 -2.53 6.25 -2.11
N GLU A 48 -2.59 7.58 -2.05
CA GLU A 48 -3.84 8.30 -1.87
C GLU A 48 -4.68 8.27 -3.16
N ILE A 49 -5.95 7.90 -3.05
CA ILE A 49 -6.93 8.03 -4.14
C ILE A 49 -7.68 9.34 -3.96
N ASP A 50 -7.62 10.21 -4.97
CA ASP A 50 -8.48 11.39 -5.00
C ASP A 50 -9.88 11.01 -5.51
N MET A 51 -10.90 11.27 -4.69
CA MET A 51 -12.30 11.04 -5.05
C MET A 51 -12.90 12.18 -5.89
N ARG A 52 -12.22 13.32 -6.00
CA ARG A 52 -12.70 14.46 -6.78
C ARG A 52 -12.72 14.12 -8.26
N PRO A 53 -13.72 14.63 -9.01
CA PRO A 53 -13.83 14.35 -10.44
C PRO A 53 -12.67 14.88 -11.29
N THR A 54 -11.90 15.85 -10.78
CA THR A 54 -10.73 16.44 -11.43
C THR A 54 -9.40 16.07 -10.76
N GLY A 55 -9.39 15.06 -9.89
CA GLY A 55 -8.19 14.64 -9.16
C GLY A 55 -7.23 13.81 -10.00
N ASP A 56 -5.92 14.05 -9.87
CA ASP A 56 -4.88 13.35 -10.63
C ASP A 56 -4.76 11.87 -10.27
N HIS A 57 -5.19 11.47 -9.05
CA HIS A 57 -5.10 10.11 -8.52
C HIS A 57 -6.47 9.40 -8.44
N ARG A 58 -7.41 9.71 -9.35
CA ARG A 58 -8.69 9.01 -9.42
C ARG A 58 -8.55 7.73 -10.24
N PHE A 59 -9.27 6.66 -9.89
CA PHE A 59 -9.48 5.56 -10.85
C PHE A 59 -10.25 6.04 -12.09
N PRO A 60 -9.85 5.62 -13.31
CA PRO A 60 -8.88 4.56 -13.64
C PRO A 60 -7.39 4.99 -13.72
N GLY A 61 -7.02 6.20 -13.31
CA GLY A 61 -5.67 6.75 -13.38
C GLY A 61 -4.62 6.10 -12.45
N LEU A 62 -5.04 5.33 -11.45
CA LEU A 62 -4.10 4.53 -10.65
C LEU A 62 -3.61 3.33 -11.47
N SER A 63 -2.39 3.45 -11.99
CA SER A 63 -1.73 2.40 -12.78
C SER A 63 -0.79 1.55 -11.92
N MET A 64 -0.48 0.34 -12.39
CA MET A 64 0.58 -0.47 -11.77
C MET A 64 1.94 0.23 -11.77
N ARG A 65 2.21 1.11 -12.75
CA ARG A 65 3.42 1.94 -12.78
C ARG A 65 3.46 2.89 -11.59
N THR A 66 2.34 3.53 -11.26
CA THR A 66 2.21 4.40 -10.08
C THR A 66 2.49 3.61 -8.80
N VAL A 67 1.86 2.45 -8.64
CA VAL A 67 2.09 1.58 -7.46
C VAL A 67 3.55 1.14 -7.36
N LYS A 68 4.19 0.77 -8.47
CA LYS A 68 5.60 0.37 -8.52
C LYS A 68 6.53 1.50 -8.05
N LEU A 69 6.30 2.75 -8.51
CA LEU A 69 7.08 3.91 -8.08
C LEU A 69 7.02 4.14 -6.57
N TYR A 70 5.82 4.04 -5.96
CA TYR A 70 5.68 4.18 -4.50
C TYR A 70 6.36 3.05 -3.74
N ILE A 71 6.27 1.81 -4.25
CA ILE A 71 6.98 0.66 -3.69
C ILE A 71 8.49 0.87 -3.74
N GLU A 72 9.04 1.32 -4.87
CA GLU A 72 10.47 1.58 -5.04
C GLU A 72 10.99 2.70 -4.11
N VAL A 73 10.19 3.74 -3.87
CA VAL A 73 10.57 4.83 -2.96
C VAL A 73 10.67 4.36 -1.52
N VAL A 74 9.73 3.53 -1.05
CA VAL A 74 9.67 3.13 0.37
C VAL A 74 10.53 1.90 0.68
N TYR A 75 10.53 0.89 -0.20
CA TYR A 75 11.31 -0.34 0.00
C TYR A 75 12.70 -0.29 -0.65
N GLY A 76 12.98 0.74 -1.45
CA GLY A 76 14.17 0.82 -2.29
C GLY A 76 14.00 0.10 -3.63
N ILE A 77 14.85 0.48 -4.59
CA ILE A 77 15.03 -0.27 -5.83
C ILE A 77 15.70 -1.58 -5.43
N SER A 78 15.01 -2.69 -5.67
CA SER A 78 15.63 -4.00 -5.59
C SER A 78 16.16 -4.37 -6.95
N ASP A 79 17.43 -4.72 -7.03
CA ASP A 79 18.10 -5.29 -8.21
C ASP A 79 17.60 -6.72 -8.54
N ALA A 80 16.34 -7.01 -8.28
CA ALA A 80 15.68 -8.26 -8.64
C ALA A 80 14.94 -8.09 -9.98
N GLU A 81 15.63 -7.55 -10.98
CA GLU A 81 15.42 -7.91 -12.38
C GLU A 81 16.57 -8.84 -12.77
N ASN A 82 16.60 -10.04 -12.17
CA ASN A 82 17.42 -11.14 -12.66
C ASN A 82 16.89 -12.45 -12.08
N ASP A 83 15.80 -12.94 -12.68
CA ASP A 83 15.54 -14.37 -12.81
C ASP A 83 14.53 -14.54 -13.96
N GLU A 84 15.11 -14.79 -15.14
CA GLU A 84 14.61 -15.39 -16.39
C GLU A 84 13.17 -15.11 -16.89
#